data_AF-A0A6U5PLK6-F1
#
_entry.id   AF-A0A6U5PLK6-F1
#
_cell.length_a   1.000
_cell.length_b   1.000
_cell.length_c   1.000
_cell.angle_alpha   90.00
_cell.angle_beta   90.00
_cell.angle_gamma   90.00
#
_symmetry.space_group_name_H-M   'P 1'
#
loop_
_entity.id
_entity.type
_entity.pdbx_description
1 polymer ?
#
loop_
_entity_poly.entity_id
_entity_poly.type
_entity_poly.pdbx_seq_one_letter_code
_entity_poly.pdbx_strand_id
1 'polypeptide(L)'
;MAPNDRTGNMQLSIHIDDRERNRNHTPRELRTKLTDLVNTGLVKAVWPTGMPRAVVEEHSLSHGDFAFFLGEGEAKQRLSVALERKRIGDLVQRSVKGDHWKQFCKMRDSFDYAIFLVEYDTRQASRFRSEGEQGLDSWNPFETYVNDESSVFLYFGRSLMSHRSWRVIQTASEQASLRAVGALGLMASHVPKVKHANTITSRRDEQLKLQYRLSDAGTPWQLARAVAREVGSEARLEELYRQTVTEEARMNLFCQMARFITVDEDVEGSPEGWSAAIYHAFFSILSDPTEARSAFSEYKESVSDHSQLLCALHSIPSHQSALEAVSTGVFAKRPNLPIRSVVLHASKDAKTFIETPTEKSFWSISDSTEQTVGTVRMQTFAGRFRSLPLVIRVFSASDLIARVTDMLSDRNVTDFVGGARNVASGIMEECTFPRRKHAYRLILLRGLPAALTAAAKKPGCRPELSVMVDLVLSNLMLEQNVVVIQAVRKQEAETKLILRQLLLASLHYAYLTEEDVQK
;
A
#
# COMPACT_ATOMS: atom_id res chain seq x y z
N MET A 1 -29.41 -7.87 18.70
CA MET A 1 -28.54 -6.85 19.31
C MET A 1 -28.84 -5.53 18.64
N ALA A 2 -29.44 -4.58 19.36
CA ALA A 2 -29.72 -3.25 18.83
C ALA A 2 -28.41 -2.48 18.54
N PRO A 3 -28.35 -1.65 17.48
CA PRO A 3 -27.18 -0.80 17.26
C PRO A 3 -27.10 0.21 18.41
N ASN A 4 -25.88 0.43 18.91
CA ASN A 4 -25.61 1.39 19.99
C ASN A 4 -26.11 2.79 19.59
N ASP A 5 -27.16 3.23 20.27
CA ASP A 5 -27.85 4.52 20.16
C ASP A 5 -27.01 5.71 20.70
N ARG A 6 -25.69 5.70 20.48
CA ARG A 6 -24.74 6.70 21.02
C ARG A 6 -24.53 7.91 20.11
N THR A 7 -25.17 7.99 18.95
CA THR A 7 -24.91 9.03 17.93
C THR A 7 -25.72 10.32 18.11
N GLY A 8 -26.69 10.37 19.02
CA GLY A 8 -27.60 11.52 19.16
C GLY A 8 -26.93 12.87 19.48
N ASN A 9 -25.78 12.88 20.15
CA ASN A 9 -25.07 14.11 20.55
C ASN A 9 -23.59 14.17 20.09
N MET A 10 -23.13 13.27 19.22
CA MET A 10 -21.72 13.27 18.81
C MET A 10 -21.53 14.03 17.49
N GLN A 11 -20.79 15.13 17.54
CA GLN A 11 -20.48 15.92 16.35
C GLN A 11 -19.22 15.41 15.64
N LEU A 12 -19.29 15.24 14.32
CA LEU A 12 -18.10 14.97 13.51
C LEU A 12 -17.27 16.25 13.37
N SER A 13 -15.96 16.15 13.56
CA SER A 13 -15.01 17.19 13.18
C SER A 13 -14.07 16.66 12.10
N ILE A 14 -13.93 17.41 11.01
CA ILE A 14 -12.98 17.14 9.93
C ILE A 14 -11.81 18.11 10.08
N HIS A 15 -10.64 17.59 10.41
CA HIS A 15 -9.44 18.39 10.60
C HIS A 15 -8.62 18.37 9.31
N ILE A 16 -8.21 19.55 8.85
CA ILE A 16 -7.33 19.76 7.70
C ILE A 16 -5.95 20.17 8.23
N ASP A 17 -4.88 19.56 7.73
CA ASP A 17 -3.51 19.96 8.10
C ASP A 17 -3.25 21.43 7.71
N ASP A 18 -2.70 22.21 8.63
CA ASP A 18 -2.39 23.63 8.43
C ASP A 18 -1.29 23.88 7.38
N ARG A 19 -0.56 22.84 6.96
CA ARG A 19 0.38 22.88 5.84
C ARG A 19 -0.22 22.36 4.53
N GLU A 20 -1.46 21.88 4.53
CA GLU A 20 -2.12 21.40 3.32
C GLU A 20 -2.41 22.57 2.38
N ARG A 21 -1.55 22.73 1.37
CA ARG A 21 -1.59 23.84 0.42
C ARG A 21 -1.86 23.32 -0.97
N ASN A 22 -2.67 24.09 -1.69
CA ASN A 22 -2.85 23.99 -3.12
C ASN A 22 -2.20 25.23 -3.76
N ARG A 23 -1.56 25.10 -4.93
CA ARG A 23 -1.02 26.24 -5.71
C ARG A 23 -1.98 27.43 -5.80
N ASN A 24 -3.30 27.17 -5.79
CA ASN A 24 -4.34 28.20 -5.87
C ASN A 24 -5.26 28.29 -4.65
N HIS A 25 -5.10 27.44 -3.62
CA HIS A 25 -5.98 27.44 -2.45
C HIS A 25 -5.21 27.24 -1.14
N THR A 26 -5.42 28.14 -0.19
CA THR A 26 -4.90 28.01 1.18
C THR A 26 -5.67 26.93 1.97
N PRO A 27 -5.12 26.39 3.08
CA PRO A 27 -5.87 25.52 3.99
C PRO A 27 -7.22 26.12 4.39
N ARG A 28 -7.25 27.45 4.63
CA ARG A 28 -8.46 28.22 4.90
C ARG A 28 -9.50 28.17 3.79
N GLU A 29 -9.09 28.22 2.54
CA GLU A 29 -10.02 28.08 1.41
C GLU A 29 -10.54 26.65 1.27
N LEU A 30 -9.68 25.64 1.50
CA LEU A 30 -10.11 24.24 1.54
C LEU A 30 -11.12 24.02 2.67
N ARG A 31 -10.88 24.61 3.86
CA ARG A 31 -11.81 24.60 4.99
C ARG A 31 -13.14 25.22 4.61
N THR A 32 -13.15 26.41 3.99
CA THR A 32 -14.40 27.05 3.54
C THR A 32 -15.15 26.17 2.56
N LYS A 33 -14.50 25.68 1.50
CA LYS A 33 -15.14 24.81 0.49
C LYS A 33 -15.71 23.53 1.11
N LEU A 34 -14.97 22.90 2.01
CA LEU A 34 -15.43 21.67 2.66
C LEU A 34 -16.57 21.95 3.66
N THR A 35 -16.50 23.09 4.36
CA THR A 35 -17.59 23.59 5.23
C THR A 35 -18.88 23.79 4.42
N ASP A 36 -18.78 24.42 3.25
CA ASP A 36 -19.92 24.60 2.35
C ASP A 36 -20.49 23.24 1.93
N LEU A 37 -19.65 22.30 1.52
CA LEU A 37 -20.11 20.96 1.12
C LEU A 37 -20.91 20.24 2.21
N VAL A 38 -20.49 20.33 3.48
CA VAL A 38 -21.14 19.64 4.61
C VAL A 38 -22.35 20.39 5.19
N ASN A 39 -22.38 21.73 5.11
CA ASN A 39 -23.42 22.55 5.73
C ASN A 39 -24.52 23.04 4.78
N THR A 40 -24.17 23.28 3.51
CA THR A 40 -25.06 23.88 2.51
C THR A 40 -25.08 23.12 1.18
N GLY A 41 -24.06 22.32 0.90
CA GLY A 41 -23.83 21.67 -0.39
C GLY A 41 -24.24 20.20 -0.45
N LEU A 42 -23.58 19.45 -1.34
CA LEU A 42 -24.00 18.09 -1.70
C LEU A 42 -23.91 17.11 -0.52
N VAL A 43 -22.90 17.21 0.34
CA VAL A 43 -22.73 16.28 1.48
C VAL A 43 -23.81 16.50 2.53
N LYS A 44 -24.29 17.74 2.69
CA LYS A 44 -25.44 18.05 3.54
C LYS A 44 -26.68 17.23 3.18
N ALA A 45 -26.92 17.03 1.88
CA ALA A 45 -28.13 16.42 1.34
C ALA A 45 -28.31 14.94 1.75
N VAL A 46 -27.21 14.25 2.05
CA VAL A 46 -27.22 12.84 2.50
C VAL A 46 -26.94 12.69 3.99
N TRP A 47 -26.84 13.79 4.73
CA TRP A 47 -26.53 13.76 6.15
C TRP A 47 -27.74 13.30 6.97
N PRO A 48 -27.56 12.41 7.96
CA PRO A 48 -28.65 11.99 8.84
C PRO A 48 -29.29 13.17 9.57
N THR A 49 -30.62 13.19 9.65
CA THR A 49 -31.40 14.29 10.27
C THR A 49 -31.14 14.44 11.76
N GLY A 50 -30.82 13.34 12.47
CA GLY A 50 -30.52 13.33 13.90
C GLY A 50 -29.04 13.51 14.27
N MET A 51 -28.15 13.73 13.29
CA MET A 51 -26.72 13.90 13.56
C MET A 51 -26.34 15.39 13.44
N PRO A 52 -25.62 15.97 14.43
CA PRO A 52 -25.05 17.31 14.30
C PRO A 52 -24.21 17.44 13.03
N ARG A 53 -24.23 18.64 12.43
CA ARG A 53 -23.44 18.90 11.22
C ARG A 53 -21.96 18.88 11.54
N ALA A 54 -21.16 18.43 10.58
CA ALA A 54 -19.73 18.38 10.75
C ALA A 54 -19.14 19.79 10.90
N VAL A 55 -18.16 19.92 11.79
CA VAL A 55 -17.31 21.12 11.88
C VAL A 55 -16.04 20.84 11.09
N VAL A 56 -15.59 21.81 10.31
CA VAL A 56 -14.32 21.72 9.58
C VAL A 56 -13.33 22.69 10.21
N GLU A 57 -12.19 22.18 10.65
CA GLU A 57 -11.19 22.93 11.42
C GLU A 57 -9.81 22.78 10.79
N GLU A 58 -8.98 23.82 10.91
CA GLU A 58 -7.56 23.78 10.56
C GLU A 58 -6.77 23.39 11.82
N HIS A 59 -5.90 22.38 11.71
CA HIS A 59 -5.08 21.88 12.82
C HIS A 59 -3.71 21.44 12.31
N SER A 60 -2.70 21.45 13.16
CA SER A 60 -1.43 20.79 12.82
C SER A 60 -1.57 19.29 13.03
N LEU A 61 -1.53 18.51 11.94
CA LEU A 61 -1.64 17.05 12.00
C LEU A 61 -0.24 16.42 12.01
N SER A 62 -0.04 15.41 12.86
CA SER A 62 1.21 14.66 12.84
C SER A 62 1.35 13.79 11.59
N HIS A 63 0.22 13.31 11.05
CA HIS A 63 0.13 12.35 9.96
C HIS A 63 -1.16 12.58 9.14
N GLY A 64 -1.04 12.52 7.81
CA GLY A 64 -2.14 12.76 6.88
C GLY A 64 -2.45 14.23 6.67
N ASP A 65 -3.11 14.53 5.55
CA ASP A 65 -3.59 15.87 5.20
C ASP A 65 -5.01 16.10 5.75
N PHE A 66 -5.76 15.02 6.01
CA PHE A 66 -7.07 15.05 6.66
C PHE A 66 -7.20 13.96 7.72
N ALA A 67 -7.81 14.32 8.86
CA ALA A 67 -8.16 13.39 9.94
C ALA A 67 -9.56 13.68 10.48
N PHE A 68 -10.19 12.67 11.07
CA PHE A 68 -11.58 12.75 11.51
C PHE A 68 -11.70 12.49 13.00
N PHE A 69 -12.56 13.25 13.67
CA PHE A 69 -12.80 13.16 15.10
C PHE A 69 -14.30 13.16 15.38
N LEU A 70 -14.72 12.50 16.45
CA LEU A 70 -16.11 12.41 16.86
C LEU A 70 -16.23 12.74 18.35
N GLY A 71 -17.04 13.74 18.68
CA GLY A 71 -17.24 14.23 20.05
C GLY A 71 -17.45 15.74 20.09
N GLU A 72 -17.47 16.30 21.30
CA GLU A 72 -17.68 17.73 21.54
C GLU A 72 -16.50 18.33 22.31
N GLY A 73 -16.12 19.58 21.95
CA GLY A 73 -15.06 20.32 22.64
C GLY A 73 -13.73 19.56 22.70
N GLU A 74 -13.16 19.46 23.90
CA GLU A 74 -11.90 18.73 24.16
C GLU A 74 -12.09 17.21 24.26
N ALA A 75 -13.33 16.72 24.39
CA ALA A 75 -13.65 15.29 24.48
C ALA A 75 -13.76 14.62 23.09
N LYS A 76 -13.19 15.23 22.04
CA LYS A 76 -13.17 14.70 20.68
C LYS A 76 -12.29 13.44 20.61
N GLN A 77 -12.88 12.34 20.18
CA GLN A 77 -12.13 11.12 19.92
C GLN A 77 -11.71 11.04 18.45
N ARG A 78 -10.43 10.78 18.20
CA ARG A 78 -9.92 10.49 16.84
C ARG A 78 -10.53 9.19 16.29
N LEU A 79 -11.06 9.24 15.08
CA LEU A 79 -11.50 8.08 14.33
C LEU A 79 -10.28 7.35 13.72
N SER A 80 -10.44 6.07 13.41
CA SER A 80 -9.36 5.21 12.91
C SER A 80 -8.94 5.46 11.45
N VAL A 81 -9.39 6.55 10.83
CA VAL A 81 -9.15 6.85 9.42
C VAL A 81 -8.40 8.17 9.28
N ALA A 82 -7.44 8.18 8.37
CA ALA A 82 -6.78 9.39 7.89
C ALA A 82 -6.53 9.30 6.39
N LEU A 83 -6.35 10.47 5.79
CA LEU A 83 -6.21 10.60 4.35
C LEU A 83 -4.99 11.45 4.01
N GLU A 84 -4.17 10.93 3.11
CA GLU A 84 -3.05 11.62 2.49
C GLU A 84 -3.46 11.95 1.06
N ARG A 85 -3.57 13.24 0.76
CA ARG A 85 -3.97 13.79 -0.53
C ARG A 85 -2.73 14.12 -1.35
N LYS A 86 -2.69 13.65 -2.60
CA LYS A 86 -1.61 13.99 -3.54
C LYS A 86 -2.15 14.23 -4.93
N ARG A 87 -1.61 15.24 -5.60
CA ARG A 87 -1.81 15.44 -7.04
C ARG A 87 -0.85 14.54 -7.78
N ILE A 88 -1.22 14.17 -9.00
CA ILE A 88 -0.29 13.41 -9.87
C ILE A 88 1.06 14.14 -10.03
N GLY A 89 1.06 15.47 -10.20
CA GLY A 89 2.31 16.23 -10.29
C GLY A 89 3.17 16.17 -9.03
N ASP A 90 2.56 16.32 -7.85
CA ASP A 90 3.28 16.25 -6.57
C ASP A 90 3.78 14.83 -6.29
N LEU A 91 3.00 13.82 -6.69
CA LEU A 91 3.38 12.41 -6.62
C LEU A 91 4.65 12.16 -7.44
N VAL A 92 4.66 12.57 -8.72
CA VAL A 92 5.84 12.45 -9.61
C VAL A 92 7.05 13.19 -9.03
N GLN A 93 6.89 14.46 -8.65
CA GLN A 93 8.00 15.28 -8.16
C GLN A 93 8.62 14.76 -6.86
N ARG A 94 7.80 14.25 -5.94
CA ARG A 94 8.26 13.70 -4.65
C ARG A 94 8.60 12.20 -4.73
N SER A 95 8.51 11.60 -5.91
CA SER A 95 8.71 10.17 -6.09
C SER A 95 10.17 9.75 -5.95
N VAL A 96 11.09 10.58 -6.46
CA VAL A 96 12.56 10.36 -6.42
C VAL A 96 13.08 10.19 -5.00
N LYS A 97 12.63 11.04 -4.07
CA LYS A 97 13.05 10.96 -2.66
C LYS A 97 12.24 9.94 -1.84
N GLY A 98 11.20 9.36 -2.43
CA GLY A 98 10.28 8.45 -1.76
C GLY A 98 9.53 9.05 -0.57
N ASP A 99 9.39 10.38 -0.53
CA ASP A 99 8.84 11.07 0.65
C ASP A 99 7.35 10.79 0.82
N HIS A 100 6.60 10.74 -0.27
CA HIS A 100 5.19 10.35 -0.28
C HIS A 100 4.99 8.94 0.31
N TRP A 101 5.86 7.99 -0.03
CA TRP A 101 5.85 6.63 0.52
C TRP A 101 6.15 6.64 2.02
N LYS A 102 7.18 7.38 2.47
CA LYS A 102 7.51 7.52 3.90
C LYS A 102 6.37 8.15 4.70
N GLN A 103 5.74 9.20 4.17
CA GLN A 103 4.58 9.86 4.79
C GLN A 103 3.43 8.86 4.93
N PHE A 104 3.17 8.11 3.86
CA PHE A 104 2.13 7.11 3.85
C PHE A 104 2.40 5.96 4.84
N CYS A 105 3.61 5.43 4.91
CA CYS A 105 3.98 4.39 5.89
C CYS A 105 3.74 4.88 7.33
N LYS A 106 4.09 6.13 7.66
CA LYS A 106 3.81 6.70 8.99
C LYS A 106 2.31 6.77 9.28
N MET A 107 1.50 7.13 8.28
CA MET A 107 0.04 7.15 8.41
C MET A 107 -0.53 5.74 8.58
N ARG A 108 -0.07 4.76 7.77
CA ARG A 108 -0.40 3.34 7.91
C ARG A 108 -0.13 2.84 9.33
N ASP A 109 1.00 3.23 9.91
CA ASP A 109 1.39 2.80 11.26
C ASP A 109 0.57 3.50 12.35
N SER A 110 -0.18 4.56 12.01
CA SER A 110 -0.93 5.39 12.97
C SER A 110 -2.44 5.23 12.90
N PHE A 111 -2.97 4.60 11.86
CA PHE A 111 -4.41 4.50 11.56
C PHE A 111 -4.79 3.11 11.02
N ASP A 112 -5.97 2.62 11.42
CA ASP A 112 -6.51 1.34 10.91
C ASP A 112 -6.86 1.42 9.42
N TYR A 113 -7.17 2.63 8.94
CA TYR A 113 -7.50 2.92 7.56
C TYR A 113 -6.70 4.13 7.09
N ALA A 114 -5.58 3.86 6.43
CA ALA A 114 -4.78 4.87 5.77
C ALA A 114 -5.23 4.97 4.31
N ILE A 115 -5.77 6.12 3.91
CA ILE A 115 -6.35 6.32 2.58
C ILE A 115 -5.45 7.24 1.77
N PHE A 116 -4.98 6.77 0.62
CA PHE A 116 -4.23 7.57 -0.33
C PHE A 116 -5.18 8.13 -1.39
N LEU A 117 -5.39 9.44 -1.38
CA LEU A 117 -6.23 10.11 -2.36
C LEU A 117 -5.36 10.73 -3.44
N VAL A 118 -5.52 10.27 -4.67
CA VAL A 118 -4.80 10.78 -5.84
C VAL A 118 -5.75 11.59 -6.74
N GLU A 119 -5.37 12.83 -7.03
CA GLU A 119 -6.17 13.73 -7.85
C GLU A 119 -5.75 13.75 -9.32
N TYR A 120 -6.73 13.90 -10.21
CA TYR A 120 -6.61 14.08 -11.66
C TYR A 120 -6.32 12.78 -12.46
N ASP A 121 -6.25 12.91 -13.78
CA ASP A 121 -5.95 11.80 -14.71
C ASP A 121 -4.49 11.37 -14.56
N THR A 122 -4.27 10.09 -14.28
CA THR A 122 -2.96 9.45 -14.11
C THR A 122 -2.06 9.57 -15.33
N ARG A 123 -2.62 9.72 -16.53
CA ARG A 123 -1.85 10.01 -17.75
C ARG A 123 -1.06 11.30 -17.70
N GLN A 124 -1.44 12.23 -16.82
CA GLN A 124 -0.69 13.46 -16.67
C GLN A 124 0.67 13.22 -16.03
N ALA A 125 0.92 12.04 -15.42
CA ALA A 125 2.20 11.72 -14.80
C ALA A 125 3.39 11.95 -15.76
N SER A 126 3.27 11.52 -17.02
CA SER A 126 4.30 11.70 -18.06
C SER A 126 4.54 13.15 -18.49
N ARG A 127 3.69 14.09 -18.06
CA ARG A 127 3.87 15.53 -18.32
C ARG A 127 4.70 16.22 -17.25
N PHE A 128 4.90 15.56 -16.11
CA PHE A 128 5.73 16.07 -15.04
C PHE A 128 7.12 15.42 -15.14
N ARG A 129 8.14 16.17 -14.74
CA ARG A 129 9.49 15.64 -14.57
C ARG A 129 9.87 15.80 -13.11
N SER A 130 10.52 14.79 -12.55
CA SER A 130 11.16 14.91 -11.26
C SER A 130 12.59 15.46 -11.43
N GLU A 131 12.98 16.39 -10.57
CA GLU A 131 14.37 16.85 -10.53
C GLU A 131 15.28 15.72 -10.04
N GLY A 132 16.34 15.40 -10.79
CA GLY A 132 17.28 14.34 -10.45
C GLY A 132 17.02 12.98 -11.13
N GLU A 133 16.36 12.95 -12.29
CA GLU A 133 16.28 11.76 -13.16
C GLU A 133 17.69 11.22 -13.45
N GLN A 134 18.09 10.18 -12.73
CA GLN A 134 19.14 9.26 -13.17
C GLN A 134 18.41 8.02 -13.67
N GLY A 135 18.57 7.73 -14.96
CA GLY A 135 17.94 6.59 -15.62
C GLY A 135 18.33 5.29 -14.92
N LEU A 136 17.40 4.73 -14.15
CA LEU A 136 17.47 3.36 -13.70
C LEU A 136 16.70 2.52 -14.72
N ASP A 137 17.44 1.88 -15.64
CA ASP A 137 16.89 1.02 -16.69
C ASP A 137 16.33 -0.33 -16.16
N SER A 138 16.20 -0.50 -14.84
CA SER A 138 15.74 -1.73 -14.21
C SER A 138 14.59 -1.48 -13.24
N TRP A 139 13.46 -2.13 -13.49
CA TRP A 139 12.28 -2.13 -12.63
C TRP A 139 12.63 -2.62 -11.20
N ASN A 140 12.35 -1.80 -10.18
CA ASN A 140 12.56 -2.13 -8.78
C ASN A 140 11.22 -2.31 -8.02
N PRO A 141 10.99 -3.46 -7.33
CA PRO A 141 9.76 -3.70 -6.57
C PRO A 141 9.58 -2.75 -5.37
N PHE A 142 10.65 -2.10 -4.92
CA PHE A 142 10.68 -1.09 -3.87
C PHE A 142 10.87 0.33 -4.43
N GLU A 143 10.86 0.51 -5.75
CA GLU A 143 10.98 1.83 -6.38
C GLU A 143 9.74 2.66 -6.08
N THR A 144 9.90 3.76 -5.35
CA THR A 144 8.81 4.71 -5.13
C THR A 144 8.68 5.69 -6.29
N TYR A 145 9.48 5.51 -7.33
CA TYR A 145 9.56 6.40 -8.47
C TYR A 145 8.30 6.32 -9.34
N VAL A 146 7.83 7.49 -9.77
CA VAL A 146 6.64 7.64 -10.60
C VAL A 146 6.98 8.65 -11.68
N ASN A 147 7.00 8.22 -12.93
CA ASN A 147 7.33 9.05 -14.10
C ASN A 147 6.29 8.97 -15.21
N ASP A 148 5.41 7.98 -15.16
CA ASP A 148 4.39 7.73 -16.17
C ASP A 148 3.15 7.11 -15.52
N GLU A 149 2.15 6.80 -16.34
CA GLU A 149 0.93 6.19 -15.82
C GLU A 149 1.17 4.76 -15.30
N SER A 150 2.04 3.99 -15.95
CA SER A 150 2.33 2.60 -15.58
C SER A 150 2.91 2.52 -14.16
N SER A 151 3.87 3.40 -13.85
CA SER A 151 4.53 3.52 -12.55
C SER A 151 3.57 3.97 -11.44
N VAL A 152 2.53 4.77 -11.73
CA VAL A 152 1.47 5.04 -10.74
C VAL A 152 0.75 3.76 -10.33
N PHE A 153 0.39 2.90 -11.29
CA PHE A 153 -0.33 1.65 -10.99
C PHE A 153 0.59 0.59 -10.37
N LEU A 154 1.87 0.58 -10.71
CA LEU A 154 2.89 -0.19 -9.99
C LEU A 154 2.96 0.25 -8.51
N TYR A 155 3.03 1.56 -8.28
CA TYR A 155 3.00 2.14 -6.93
C TYR A 155 1.75 1.68 -6.17
N PHE A 156 0.56 1.73 -6.79
CA PHE A 156 -0.68 1.24 -6.18
C PHE A 156 -0.61 -0.27 -5.86
N GLY A 157 -0.12 -1.09 -6.77
CA GLY A 157 -0.05 -2.55 -6.57
C GLY A 157 0.89 -2.94 -5.43
N ARG A 158 2.05 -2.29 -5.33
CA ARG A 158 2.97 -2.48 -4.19
C ARG A 158 2.31 -2.08 -2.88
N SER A 159 1.69 -0.90 -2.88
CA SER A 159 1.08 -0.35 -1.68
C SER A 159 -0.06 -1.24 -1.15
N LEU A 160 -0.86 -1.83 -2.04
CA LEU A 160 -1.90 -2.80 -1.72
C LEU A 160 -1.39 -3.99 -0.90
N MET A 161 -0.27 -4.55 -1.32
CA MET A 161 0.30 -5.75 -0.68
C MET A 161 1.11 -5.40 0.57
N SER A 162 1.60 -4.16 0.68
CA SER A 162 2.38 -3.74 1.85
C SER A 162 1.60 -3.69 3.16
N HIS A 163 0.26 -3.49 3.10
CA HIS A 163 -0.55 -3.51 4.31
C HIS A 163 -2.05 -3.59 4.05
N ARG A 164 -2.75 -4.33 4.93
CA ARG A 164 -4.21 -4.46 4.89
C ARG A 164 -4.97 -3.17 5.24
N SER A 165 -4.34 -2.17 5.84
CA SER A 165 -4.96 -0.86 6.13
C SER A 165 -4.94 0.10 4.94
N TRP A 166 -4.22 -0.25 3.87
CA TRP A 166 -4.05 0.63 2.71
C TRP A 166 -5.30 0.68 1.84
N ARG A 167 -5.71 1.89 1.45
CA ARG A 167 -6.78 2.13 0.48
C ARG A 167 -6.37 3.23 -0.48
N VAL A 168 -6.91 3.20 -1.70
CA VAL A 168 -6.77 4.30 -2.66
C VAL A 168 -8.13 4.86 -2.99
N ILE A 169 -8.14 6.15 -3.29
CA ILE A 169 -9.22 6.81 -4.00
C ILE A 169 -8.56 7.64 -5.10
N GLN A 170 -8.96 7.47 -6.35
CA GLN A 170 -8.59 8.39 -7.41
C GLN A 170 -9.79 9.31 -7.70
N THR A 171 -9.57 10.62 -7.74
CA THR A 171 -10.63 11.61 -8.02
C THR A 171 -10.29 12.43 -9.26
N ALA A 172 -11.31 12.86 -10.00
CA ALA A 172 -11.10 13.61 -11.25
C ALA A 172 -10.76 15.09 -11.03
N SER A 173 -11.07 15.62 -9.83
CA SER A 173 -10.89 17.03 -9.50
C SER A 173 -10.83 17.25 -7.99
N GLU A 174 -10.32 18.39 -7.58
CA GLU A 174 -10.29 18.84 -6.17
C GLU A 174 -11.68 18.87 -5.53
N GLN A 175 -12.71 19.32 -6.25
CA GLN A 175 -14.07 19.33 -5.73
C GLN A 175 -14.59 17.92 -5.46
N ALA A 176 -14.26 16.96 -6.35
CA ALA A 176 -14.58 15.55 -6.12
C ALA A 176 -13.81 14.98 -4.93
N SER A 177 -12.55 15.39 -4.72
CA SER A 177 -11.75 15.04 -3.54
C SER A 177 -12.39 15.50 -2.25
N LEU A 178 -12.78 16.77 -2.15
CA LEU A 178 -13.40 17.31 -0.94
C LEU A 178 -14.76 16.65 -0.65
N ARG A 179 -15.55 16.36 -1.69
CA ARG A 179 -16.80 15.60 -1.55
C ARG A 179 -16.55 14.19 -1.01
N ALA A 180 -15.53 13.50 -1.54
CA ALA A 180 -15.13 12.18 -1.06
C ALA A 180 -14.62 12.22 0.38
N VAL A 181 -13.85 13.24 0.78
CA VAL A 181 -13.41 13.47 2.18
C VAL A 181 -14.62 13.61 3.11
N GLY A 182 -15.62 14.42 2.73
CA GLY A 182 -16.85 14.59 3.52
C GLY A 182 -17.65 13.30 3.65
N ALA A 183 -17.84 12.56 2.55
CA ALA A 183 -18.55 11.27 2.55
C ALA A 183 -17.80 10.22 3.38
N LEU A 184 -16.47 10.18 3.28
CA LEU A 184 -15.61 9.29 4.04
C LEU A 184 -15.71 9.55 5.54
N GLY A 185 -15.66 10.82 5.96
CA GLY A 185 -15.82 11.20 7.37
C GLY A 185 -17.20 10.81 7.92
N LEU A 186 -18.26 11.05 7.15
CA LEU A 186 -19.61 10.63 7.50
C LEU A 186 -19.68 9.11 7.68
N MET A 187 -19.19 8.34 6.70
CA MET A 187 -19.17 6.87 6.81
C MET A 187 -18.34 6.40 8.00
N ALA A 188 -17.15 6.96 8.20
CA ALA A 188 -16.24 6.60 9.29
C ALA A 188 -16.86 6.81 10.68
N SER A 189 -17.69 7.85 10.87
CA SER A 189 -18.39 8.07 12.14
C SER A 189 -19.39 6.97 12.50
N HIS A 190 -19.81 6.17 11.50
CA HIS A 190 -20.74 5.05 11.67
C HIS A 190 -20.04 3.69 11.73
N VAL A 191 -18.71 3.63 11.52
CA VAL A 191 -17.95 2.38 11.57
C VAL A 191 -17.72 1.96 13.02
N PRO A 192 -18.02 0.70 13.42
CA PRO A 192 -17.73 0.21 14.76
C PRO A 192 -16.23 0.34 15.07
N LYS A 193 -15.90 0.86 16.25
CA LYS A 193 -14.49 0.99 16.68
C LYS A 193 -13.78 -0.37 16.60
N VAL A 194 -12.73 -0.41 15.80
CA VAL A 194 -11.72 -1.46 15.93
C VAL A 194 -10.88 -1.09 17.15
N LYS A 195 -10.84 -1.95 18.17
CA LYS A 195 -9.95 -1.75 19.32
C LYS A 195 -8.51 -1.88 18.81
N HIS A 196 -7.80 -0.78 18.60
CA HIS A 196 -6.35 -0.80 18.56
C HIS A 196 -5.81 -0.60 19.98
N ALA A 197 -5.30 -1.69 20.54
CA ALA A 197 -4.52 -1.68 21.76
C ALA A 197 -3.06 -1.37 21.40
N ASN A 198 -2.53 -0.22 21.82
CA ASN A 198 -1.10 0.05 22.09
C ASN A 198 0.01 -0.45 21.11
N THR A 199 -0.31 -0.83 19.86
CA THR A 199 0.62 -1.52 18.94
C THR A 199 1.60 -0.61 18.21
N ILE A 200 1.41 0.71 18.25
CA ILE A 200 2.19 1.68 17.45
C ILE A 200 3.58 1.91 18.07
N THR A 201 3.64 2.08 19.39
CA THR A 201 4.91 2.23 20.13
C THR A 201 5.74 0.95 20.04
N SER A 202 5.11 -0.22 20.24
CA SER A 202 5.84 -1.50 20.19
C SER A 202 6.45 -1.77 18.81
N ARG A 203 5.75 -1.45 17.71
CA ARG A 203 6.24 -1.72 16.35
C ARG A 203 7.41 -0.84 15.93
N ARG A 204 7.38 0.46 16.25
CA ARG A 204 8.50 1.37 15.94
C ARG A 204 9.74 0.98 16.75
N ASP A 205 9.54 0.59 18.01
CA ASP A 205 10.63 0.12 18.86
C ASP A 205 11.21 -1.20 18.32
N GLU A 206 10.36 -2.11 17.83
CA GLU A 206 10.81 -3.36 17.18
C GLU A 206 11.56 -3.11 15.87
N GLN A 207 11.11 -2.15 15.04
CA GLN A 207 11.82 -1.76 13.82
C GLN A 207 13.18 -1.16 14.13
N LEU A 208 13.24 -0.26 15.11
CA LEU A 208 14.51 0.34 15.54
C LEU A 208 15.44 -0.71 16.12
N LYS A 209 14.95 -1.63 16.95
CA LYS A 209 15.74 -2.75 17.48
C LYS A 209 16.36 -3.58 16.35
N LEU A 210 15.56 -4.01 15.38
CA LEU A 210 16.07 -4.76 14.23
C LEU A 210 17.10 -3.95 13.42
N GLN A 211 16.81 -2.67 13.18
CA GLN A 211 17.73 -1.78 12.47
C GLN A 211 19.08 -1.67 13.18
N TYR A 212 19.06 -1.42 14.49
CA TYR A 212 20.27 -1.30 15.30
C TYR A 212 21.02 -2.62 15.34
N ARG A 213 20.34 -3.74 15.58
CA ARG A 213 20.96 -5.07 15.57
C ARG A 213 21.74 -5.35 14.27
N LEU A 214 21.13 -5.07 13.11
CA LEU A 214 21.80 -5.26 11.81
C LEU A 214 22.96 -4.29 11.60
N SER A 215 22.78 -3.02 12.00
CA SER A 215 23.81 -1.99 11.87
C SER A 215 25.00 -2.20 12.81
N ASP A 216 24.74 -2.71 14.02
CA ASP A 216 25.75 -3.02 15.03
C ASP A 216 26.57 -4.25 14.63
N ALA A 217 25.95 -5.17 13.89
CA ALA A 217 26.64 -6.23 13.17
C ALA A 217 27.41 -5.75 11.92
N GLY A 218 27.49 -4.45 11.64
CA GLY A 218 28.29 -3.92 10.53
C GLY A 218 27.59 -3.89 9.17
N THR A 219 26.31 -4.28 9.09
CA THR A 219 25.51 -4.05 7.87
C THR A 219 25.38 -2.54 7.64
N PRO A 220 25.59 -2.03 6.41
CA PRO A 220 25.44 -0.61 6.14
C PRO A 220 24.08 -0.08 6.57
N TRP A 221 24.08 1.09 7.21
CA TRP A 221 22.89 1.64 7.87
C TRP A 221 21.69 1.78 6.93
N GLN A 222 21.93 2.19 5.68
CA GLN A 222 20.93 2.35 4.63
C GLN A 222 20.20 1.02 4.36
N LEU A 223 20.98 -0.06 4.28
CA LEU A 223 20.49 -1.41 4.05
C LEU A 223 19.78 -1.98 5.29
N ALA A 224 20.38 -1.83 6.47
CA ALA A 224 19.77 -2.23 7.75
C ALA A 224 18.41 -1.53 7.97
N ARG A 225 18.32 -0.23 7.65
CA ARG A 225 17.09 0.55 7.73
C ARG A 225 16.02 0.07 6.75
N ALA A 226 16.41 -0.28 5.53
CA ALA A 226 15.48 -0.76 4.51
C ALA A 226 14.90 -2.11 4.92
N VAL A 227 15.75 -3.06 5.34
CA VAL A 227 15.31 -4.36 5.86
C VAL A 227 14.39 -4.18 7.07
N ALA A 228 14.77 -3.36 8.04
CA ALA A 228 13.96 -3.14 9.24
C ALA A 228 12.58 -2.52 8.93
N ARG A 229 12.50 -1.61 7.94
CA ARG A 229 11.23 -1.01 7.51
C ARG A 229 10.29 -2.01 6.86
N GLU A 230 10.83 -2.89 6.02
CA GLU A 230 10.04 -3.89 5.30
C GLU A 230 9.67 -5.07 6.19
N VAL A 231 10.62 -5.57 6.99
CA VAL A 231 10.44 -6.76 7.83
C VAL A 231 9.72 -6.43 9.14
N GLY A 232 9.94 -5.25 9.71
CA GLY A 232 9.23 -4.77 10.88
C GLY A 232 9.82 -5.17 12.23
N SER A 233 10.29 -6.40 12.41
CA SER A 233 10.83 -6.87 13.70
C SER A 233 11.82 -8.05 13.55
N GLU A 234 12.64 -8.28 14.57
CA GLU A 234 13.61 -9.39 14.60
C GLU A 234 12.92 -10.75 14.56
N ALA A 235 11.85 -10.94 15.33
CA ALA A 235 11.08 -12.18 15.33
C ALA A 235 10.52 -12.47 13.94
N ARG A 236 10.13 -11.42 13.19
CA ARG A 236 9.67 -11.56 11.82
C ARG A 236 10.81 -11.93 10.87
N LEU A 237 11.99 -11.32 11.04
CA LEU A 237 13.17 -11.65 10.24
C LEU A 237 13.62 -13.10 10.43
N GLU A 238 13.69 -13.55 11.69
CA GLU A 238 14.04 -14.92 12.04
C GLU A 238 13.07 -15.93 11.40
N GLU A 239 11.77 -15.63 11.44
CA GLU A 239 10.75 -16.45 10.83
C GLU A 239 10.92 -16.56 9.31
N LEU A 240 11.18 -15.44 8.60
CA LEU A 240 11.43 -15.46 7.16
C LEU A 240 12.62 -16.36 6.77
N TYR A 241 13.69 -16.34 7.57
CA TYR A 241 14.82 -17.23 7.36
C TYR A 241 14.51 -18.69 7.67
N ARG A 242 13.85 -18.97 8.79
CA ARG A 242 13.44 -20.33 9.19
C ARG A 242 12.55 -20.97 8.13
N GLN A 243 11.63 -20.20 7.56
CA GLN A 243 10.72 -20.63 6.49
C GLN A 243 11.43 -20.93 5.17
N THR A 244 12.56 -20.29 4.90
CA THR A 244 13.31 -20.53 3.68
C THR A 244 14.07 -21.86 3.75
N VAL A 245 13.83 -22.75 2.77
CA VAL A 245 14.24 -24.18 2.87
C VAL A 245 15.71 -24.44 2.58
N THR A 246 16.33 -23.67 1.68
CA THR A 246 17.77 -23.81 1.41
C THR A 246 18.53 -22.65 2.02
N GLU A 247 19.73 -22.94 2.53
CA GLU A 247 20.64 -21.92 3.04
C GLU A 247 20.95 -20.86 1.97
N GLU A 248 21.15 -21.30 0.74
CA GLU A 248 21.34 -20.43 -0.42
C GLU A 248 20.16 -19.45 -0.64
N ALA A 249 18.93 -19.92 -0.44
CA ALA A 249 17.74 -19.08 -0.58
C ALA A 249 17.58 -18.11 0.60
N ARG A 250 18.08 -18.46 1.80
CA ARG A 250 18.16 -17.55 2.96
C ARG A 250 19.16 -16.44 2.69
N MET A 251 20.34 -16.81 2.21
CA MET A 251 21.39 -15.87 1.84
C MET A 251 20.95 -14.90 0.74
N ASN A 252 20.00 -15.28 -0.13
CA ASN A 252 19.51 -14.42 -1.21
C ASN A 252 18.18 -13.71 -0.94
N LEU A 253 17.65 -13.79 0.29
CA LEU A 253 16.32 -13.26 0.65
C LEU A 253 16.17 -11.76 0.33
N PHE A 254 17.21 -10.96 0.53
CA PHE A 254 17.24 -9.51 0.33
C PHE A 254 18.04 -9.07 -0.88
N CYS A 255 18.46 -9.98 -1.77
CA CYS A 255 19.32 -9.66 -2.91
C CYS A 255 18.70 -8.58 -3.81
N GLN A 256 17.41 -8.71 -4.12
CA GLN A 256 16.71 -7.69 -4.90
C GLN A 256 16.63 -6.35 -4.15
N MET A 257 16.48 -6.35 -2.83
CA MET A 257 16.46 -5.11 -2.05
C MET A 257 17.84 -4.41 -2.08
N ALA A 258 18.92 -5.18 -1.92
CA ALA A 258 20.29 -4.67 -1.95
C ALA A 258 20.71 -4.11 -3.32
N ARG A 259 20.13 -4.61 -4.43
CA ARG A 259 20.40 -4.10 -5.80
C ARG A 259 20.11 -2.63 -5.97
N PHE A 260 19.15 -2.12 -5.21
CA PHE A 260 18.58 -0.79 -5.42
C PHE A 260 18.85 0.18 -4.27
N ILE A 261 19.63 -0.24 -3.28
CA ILE A 261 20.04 0.62 -2.17
C ILE A 261 21.44 1.12 -2.48
N THR A 262 21.55 2.43 -2.67
CA THR A 262 22.85 3.09 -2.67
C THR A 262 23.43 3.00 -1.27
N VAL A 263 24.42 2.14 -1.12
CA VAL A 263 25.31 2.13 0.04
C VAL A 263 26.31 3.28 -0.15
N ASP A 264 26.88 3.82 0.94
CA ASP A 264 27.88 4.90 0.86
C ASP A 264 28.98 4.59 -0.18
N GLU A 265 29.48 5.63 -0.86
CA GLU A 265 30.45 5.49 -1.98
C GLU A 265 31.71 4.70 -1.58
N ASP A 266 32.06 4.71 -0.30
CA ASP A 266 33.24 4.02 0.27
C ASP A 266 32.97 2.54 0.60
N VAL A 267 31.80 2.00 0.26
CA VAL A 267 31.39 0.63 0.63
C VAL A 267 30.81 -0.10 -0.59
N GLU A 268 31.71 -0.71 -1.37
CA GLU A 268 31.40 -1.62 -2.48
C GLU A 268 30.92 -3.00 -2.02
N GLY A 269 29.99 -3.60 -2.75
CA GLY A 269 29.63 -5.01 -2.55
C GLY A 269 28.52 -5.46 -3.49
N SER A 270 28.48 -6.75 -3.78
CA SER A 270 27.41 -7.30 -4.63
C SER A 270 26.08 -7.37 -3.88
N PRO A 271 24.94 -7.21 -4.55
CA PRO A 271 23.62 -7.35 -3.92
C PRO A 271 23.36 -8.73 -3.30
N GLU A 272 23.82 -9.78 -3.96
CA GLU A 272 23.80 -11.15 -3.45
C GLU A 272 24.65 -11.26 -2.17
N GLY A 273 25.85 -10.69 -2.18
CA GLY A 273 26.74 -10.67 -1.03
C GLY A 273 26.18 -9.86 0.14
N TRP A 274 25.53 -8.72 -0.11
CA TRP A 274 24.88 -7.93 0.94
C TRP A 274 23.70 -8.66 1.58
N SER A 275 22.91 -9.34 0.76
CA SER A 275 21.84 -10.22 1.25
C SER A 275 22.40 -11.36 2.11
N ALA A 276 23.49 -11.98 1.68
CA ALA A 276 24.15 -13.04 2.43
C ALA A 276 24.73 -12.49 3.74
N ALA A 277 25.31 -11.30 3.72
CA ALA A 277 25.87 -10.64 4.89
C ALA A 277 24.80 -10.37 5.94
N ILE A 278 23.58 -9.95 5.54
CA ILE A 278 22.46 -9.77 6.46
C ILE A 278 22.05 -11.12 7.11
N TYR A 279 22.06 -12.22 6.35
CA TYR A 279 21.76 -13.55 6.89
C TYR A 279 22.81 -13.98 7.92
N HIS A 280 24.08 -13.88 7.57
CA HIS A 280 25.19 -14.25 8.46
C HIS A 280 25.31 -13.33 9.67
N ALA A 281 25.08 -12.02 9.52
CA ALA A 281 25.01 -11.08 10.63
C ALA A 281 23.88 -11.45 11.62
N PHE A 282 22.73 -11.87 11.12
CA PHE A 282 21.59 -12.22 11.96
C PHE A 282 21.79 -13.54 12.73
N PHE A 283 22.45 -14.53 12.11
CA PHE A 283 22.82 -15.83 12.71
C PHE A 283 24.33 -15.95 13.01
N SER A 284 24.95 -14.82 13.37
CA SER A 284 26.39 -14.73 13.57
C SER A 284 26.89 -15.76 14.58
N ILE A 285 28.03 -16.38 14.30
CA ILE A 285 28.70 -17.28 15.25
C ILE A 285 29.41 -16.51 16.38
N LEU A 286 29.64 -15.22 16.17
CA LEU A 286 30.27 -14.34 17.16
C LEU A 286 29.33 -14.09 18.33
N SER A 287 29.87 -14.11 19.55
CA SER A 287 29.15 -13.78 20.77
C SER A 287 28.80 -12.29 20.86
N ASP A 288 29.64 -11.42 20.29
CA ASP A 288 29.40 -9.98 20.17
C ASP A 288 29.45 -9.56 18.69
N PRO A 289 28.30 -9.24 18.06
CA PRO A 289 28.25 -8.80 16.68
C PRO A 289 29.04 -7.51 16.37
N THR A 290 29.34 -6.68 17.39
CA THR A 290 30.11 -5.44 17.19
C THR A 290 31.60 -5.68 16.90
N GLU A 291 32.10 -6.89 17.19
CA GLU A 291 33.45 -7.32 16.82
C GLU A 291 33.60 -7.36 15.28
N ALA A 292 32.61 -7.92 14.57
CA ALA A 292 32.59 -7.93 13.11
C ALA A 292 32.55 -6.52 12.53
N ARG A 293 31.81 -5.58 13.15
CA ARG A 293 31.78 -4.18 12.70
C ARG A 293 33.12 -3.48 12.86
N SER A 294 33.81 -3.73 13.97
CA SER A 294 35.14 -3.17 14.24
C SER A 294 36.16 -3.72 13.25
N ALA A 295 36.19 -5.04 13.05
CA ALA A 295 37.05 -5.70 12.08
C ALA A 295 36.74 -5.29 10.64
N PHE A 296 35.46 -5.13 10.28
CA PHE A 296 35.05 -4.63 8.97
C PHE A 296 35.61 -3.22 8.72
N SER A 297 35.54 -2.34 9.72
CA SER A 297 36.06 -0.97 9.60
C SER A 297 37.59 -0.94 9.48
N GLU A 298 38.29 -1.87 10.13
CA GLU A 298 39.75 -2.01 10.06
C GLU A 298 40.22 -2.57 8.71
N TYR A 299 39.53 -3.56 8.16
CA TYR A 299 40.00 -4.32 7.00
C TYR A 299 39.27 -4.03 5.69
N LYS A 300 38.25 -3.17 5.67
CA LYS A 300 37.49 -2.87 4.44
C LYS A 300 38.38 -2.43 3.27
N GLU A 301 39.39 -1.60 3.52
CA GLU A 301 40.33 -1.11 2.49
C GLU A 301 41.24 -2.21 1.93
N SER A 302 41.28 -3.39 2.56
CA SER A 302 42.09 -4.54 2.14
C SER A 302 41.34 -5.50 1.21
N VAL A 303 40.06 -5.25 0.93
CA VAL A 303 39.20 -6.10 0.09
C VAL A 303 38.44 -5.27 -0.94
N SER A 304 38.09 -5.86 -2.07
CA SER A 304 37.27 -5.19 -3.10
C SER A 304 35.76 -5.47 -2.98
N ASP A 305 35.36 -6.54 -2.30
CA ASP A 305 33.96 -6.85 -2.05
C ASP A 305 33.71 -6.87 -0.53
N HIS A 306 33.27 -5.73 0.00
CA HIS A 306 33.04 -5.58 1.43
C HIS A 306 31.91 -6.48 1.93
N SER A 307 30.94 -6.81 1.07
CA SER A 307 29.86 -7.71 1.44
C SER A 307 30.36 -9.13 1.72
N GLN A 308 31.39 -9.60 0.99
CA GLN A 308 32.03 -10.89 1.25
C GLN A 308 32.88 -10.86 2.53
N LEU A 309 33.57 -9.76 2.80
CA LEU A 309 34.29 -9.58 4.05
C LEU A 309 33.34 -9.67 5.25
N LEU A 310 32.21 -8.97 5.19
CA LEU A 310 31.23 -9.02 6.27
C LEU A 310 30.64 -10.43 6.45
N CYS A 311 30.35 -11.15 5.36
CA CYS A 311 29.94 -12.55 5.44
C CYS A 311 30.97 -13.42 6.15
N ALA A 312 32.25 -13.27 5.77
CA ALA A 312 33.35 -14.06 6.31
C ALA A 312 33.56 -13.79 7.81
N LEU A 313 33.51 -12.52 8.23
CA LEU A 313 33.66 -12.11 9.63
C LEU A 313 32.56 -12.72 10.53
N HIS A 314 31.34 -12.88 10.04
CA HIS A 314 30.25 -13.50 10.79
C HIS A 314 30.22 -15.03 10.74
N SER A 315 30.99 -15.65 9.85
CA SER A 315 30.95 -17.09 9.58
C SER A 315 32.22 -17.82 10.02
N ILE A 316 33.33 -17.08 10.23
CA ILE A 316 34.65 -17.64 10.51
C ILE A 316 35.16 -17.07 11.83
N PRO A 317 35.59 -17.91 12.80
CA PRO A 317 35.96 -17.45 14.16
C PRO A 317 37.17 -16.51 14.26
N SER A 318 38.00 -16.40 13.21
CA SER A 318 39.25 -15.64 13.22
C SER A 318 39.26 -14.62 12.09
N HIS A 319 39.58 -13.36 12.39
CA HIS A 319 39.68 -12.28 11.40
C HIS A 319 40.69 -12.61 10.29
N GLN A 320 41.83 -13.22 10.65
CA GLN A 320 42.85 -13.62 9.69
C GLN A 320 42.33 -14.67 8.71
N SER A 321 41.63 -15.68 9.23
CA SER A 321 41.01 -16.73 8.40
C SER A 321 39.84 -16.20 7.57
N ALA A 322 39.12 -15.19 8.06
CA ALA A 322 38.09 -14.50 7.29
C ALA A 322 38.69 -13.74 6.10
N LEU A 323 39.78 -13.00 6.30
CA LEU A 323 40.49 -12.30 5.24
C LEU A 323 41.05 -13.27 4.19
N GLU A 324 41.69 -14.35 4.63
CA GLU A 324 42.19 -15.40 3.75
C GLU A 324 41.06 -16.04 2.93
N ALA A 325 39.89 -16.28 3.52
CA ALA A 325 38.73 -16.84 2.82
C ALA A 325 38.17 -15.90 1.74
N VAL A 326 38.21 -14.58 1.97
CA VAL A 326 37.83 -13.58 0.97
C VAL A 326 38.86 -13.53 -0.15
N SER A 327 40.16 -13.49 0.17
CA SER A 327 41.24 -13.46 -0.82
C SER A 327 41.32 -14.72 -1.69
N THR A 328 40.94 -15.88 -1.14
CA THR A 328 40.89 -17.16 -1.86
C THR A 328 39.58 -17.37 -2.63
N GLY A 329 38.62 -16.44 -2.52
CA GLY A 329 37.36 -16.49 -3.24
C GLY A 329 36.43 -17.61 -2.76
N VAL A 330 36.55 -18.08 -1.51
CA VAL A 330 35.66 -19.10 -0.92
C VAL A 330 34.20 -18.63 -0.95
N PHE A 331 33.97 -17.33 -0.77
CA PHE A 331 32.68 -16.67 -0.88
C PHE A 331 32.36 -16.14 -2.30
N ALA A 332 33.30 -16.23 -3.24
CA ALA A 332 33.16 -15.70 -4.60
C ALA A 332 32.39 -16.63 -5.54
N LYS A 333 31.95 -17.81 -5.08
CA LYS A 333 30.99 -18.63 -5.83
C LYS A 333 29.67 -17.89 -5.89
N ARG A 334 29.51 -17.08 -6.94
CA ARG A 334 28.21 -16.57 -7.39
C ARG A 334 27.40 -17.79 -7.80
N PRO A 335 26.38 -18.20 -7.03
CA PRO A 335 25.46 -19.14 -7.62
C PRO A 335 24.73 -18.37 -8.72
N ASN A 336 24.82 -18.85 -9.96
CA ASN A 336 23.81 -18.54 -10.97
C ASN A 336 22.52 -19.21 -10.49
N LEU A 337 21.86 -18.60 -9.51
CA LEU A 337 20.58 -19.09 -9.05
C LEU A 337 19.56 -18.79 -10.13
N PRO A 338 18.83 -19.81 -10.63
CA PRO A 338 17.64 -19.55 -11.41
C PRO A 338 16.71 -18.71 -10.54
N ILE A 339 16.19 -17.62 -11.12
CA ILE A 339 15.17 -16.80 -10.50
C ILE A 339 14.08 -17.76 -10.00
N ARG A 340 13.76 -17.76 -8.68
CA ARG A 340 12.82 -18.74 -8.11
C ARG A 340 11.57 -18.71 -8.96
N SER A 341 11.36 -19.79 -9.70
CA SER A 341 10.27 -19.81 -10.66
C SER A 341 8.96 -20.05 -9.89
N VAL A 342 7.93 -19.25 -10.15
CA VAL A 342 6.62 -19.37 -9.50
C VAL A 342 5.54 -19.74 -10.50
N VAL A 343 4.48 -20.36 -10.00
CA VAL A 343 3.25 -20.65 -10.74
C VAL A 343 2.18 -19.71 -10.24
N LEU A 344 1.59 -18.97 -11.17
CA LEU A 344 0.40 -18.16 -10.94
C LEU A 344 -0.83 -19.01 -11.22
N HIS A 345 -1.54 -19.41 -10.18
CA HIS A 345 -2.86 -20.01 -10.30
C HIS A 345 -3.86 -18.89 -10.53
N ALA A 346 -4.31 -18.75 -11.78
CA ALA A 346 -5.24 -17.71 -12.19
C ALA A 346 -6.57 -18.32 -12.66
N SER A 347 -7.67 -17.74 -12.20
CA SER A 347 -9.00 -18.02 -12.77
C SER A 347 -9.03 -17.65 -14.27
N LYS A 348 -9.93 -18.27 -15.05
CA LYS A 348 -10.02 -18.05 -16.51
C LYS A 348 -10.10 -16.56 -16.89
N ASP A 349 -10.92 -15.80 -16.16
CA ASP A 349 -11.07 -14.36 -16.40
C ASP A 349 -9.82 -13.58 -16.01
N ALA A 350 -9.11 -14.04 -14.97
CA ALA A 350 -7.87 -13.40 -14.55
C ALA A 350 -6.74 -13.56 -15.55
N LYS A 351 -6.69 -14.68 -16.28
CA LYS A 351 -5.68 -14.89 -17.32
C LYS A 351 -5.74 -13.85 -18.43
N THR A 352 -6.90 -13.24 -18.68
CA THR A 352 -7.08 -12.25 -19.76
C THR A 352 -6.30 -10.94 -19.52
N PHE A 353 -5.85 -10.71 -18.29
CA PHE A 353 -5.09 -9.51 -17.91
C PHE A 353 -3.67 -9.81 -17.40
N ILE A 354 -3.26 -11.08 -17.38
CA ILE A 354 -1.87 -11.48 -17.10
C ILE A 354 -1.18 -11.67 -18.45
N GLU A 355 0.01 -11.13 -18.63
CA GLU A 355 0.76 -11.34 -19.87
C GLU A 355 1.11 -12.80 -20.08
N THR A 356 1.34 -13.18 -21.34
CA THR A 356 1.99 -14.47 -21.60
C THR A 356 3.42 -14.38 -21.07
N PRO A 357 3.85 -15.29 -20.18
CA PRO A 357 5.22 -15.29 -19.72
C PRO A 357 6.17 -15.47 -20.91
N THR A 358 7.24 -14.68 -20.96
CA THR A 358 8.34 -14.88 -21.89
C THR A 358 9.24 -16.02 -21.42
N GLU A 359 10.07 -16.58 -22.30
CA GLU A 359 11.05 -17.64 -21.93
C GLU A 359 11.99 -17.25 -20.77
N LYS A 360 12.14 -15.95 -20.49
CA LYS A 360 12.97 -15.40 -19.41
C LYS A 360 12.17 -15.00 -18.16
N SER A 361 10.86 -15.23 -18.14
CA SER A 361 10.02 -14.85 -17.00
C SER A 361 10.25 -15.80 -15.82
N PHE A 362 10.34 -15.24 -14.61
CA PHE A 362 10.44 -16.03 -13.38
C PHE A 362 9.11 -16.66 -12.94
N TRP A 363 8.09 -16.61 -13.77
CA TRP A 363 6.77 -17.13 -13.45
C TRP A 363 6.11 -17.77 -14.65
N SER A 364 5.22 -18.70 -14.36
CA SER A 364 4.34 -19.37 -15.33
C SER A 364 2.89 -19.23 -14.88
N ILE A 365 1.92 -19.50 -15.76
CA ILE A 365 0.49 -19.47 -15.42
C ILE A 365 -0.06 -20.89 -15.47
N SER A 366 -0.85 -21.25 -14.47
CA SER A 366 -1.69 -22.44 -14.49
C SER A 366 -3.16 -22.08 -14.22
N ASP A 367 -4.07 -22.99 -14.57
CA ASP A 367 -5.47 -22.86 -14.18
C ASP A 367 -5.63 -22.93 -12.66
N SER A 368 -6.37 -21.97 -12.11
CA SER A 368 -6.85 -22.07 -10.74
C SER A 368 -8.01 -23.05 -10.65
N THR A 369 -8.00 -23.91 -9.63
CA THR A 369 -9.16 -24.74 -9.25
C THR A 369 -10.19 -23.95 -8.43
N GLU A 370 -9.90 -22.70 -8.09
CA GLU A 370 -10.81 -21.87 -7.31
C GLU A 370 -11.97 -21.35 -8.18
N GLN A 371 -13.19 -21.54 -7.69
CA GLN A 371 -14.42 -21.09 -8.36
C GLN A 371 -14.59 -19.57 -8.36
N THR A 372 -13.82 -18.86 -7.55
CA THR A 372 -13.90 -17.41 -7.43
C THR A 372 -13.29 -16.74 -8.68
N VAL A 373 -14.14 -16.07 -9.47
CA VAL A 373 -13.76 -15.26 -10.63
C VAL A 373 -12.59 -14.31 -10.28
N GLY A 374 -11.80 -13.85 -11.26
CA GLY A 374 -10.80 -12.79 -11.09
C GLY A 374 -9.73 -13.03 -10.01
N THR A 375 -9.54 -14.28 -9.57
CA THR A 375 -8.59 -14.63 -8.52
C THR A 375 -7.24 -14.97 -9.13
N VAL A 376 -6.19 -14.42 -8.53
CA VAL A 376 -4.79 -14.74 -8.80
C VAL A 376 -4.13 -15.12 -7.49
N ARG A 377 -3.44 -16.26 -7.50
CA ARG A 377 -2.63 -16.72 -6.38
C ARG A 377 -1.28 -17.17 -6.89
N MET A 378 -0.23 -16.81 -6.17
CA MET A 378 1.12 -17.23 -6.50
C MET A 378 1.54 -18.39 -5.61
N GLN A 379 2.27 -19.34 -6.19
CA GLN A 379 2.79 -20.51 -5.50
C GLN A 379 4.14 -20.90 -6.12
N THR A 380 5.09 -21.42 -5.34
CA THR A 380 6.31 -21.99 -5.93
C THR A 380 6.01 -23.33 -6.59
N PHE A 381 6.79 -23.74 -7.60
CA PHE A 381 6.59 -25.06 -8.25
C PHE A 381 6.61 -26.23 -7.26
N ALA A 382 7.44 -26.16 -6.23
CA ALA A 382 7.50 -27.16 -5.16
C ALA A 382 6.34 -27.07 -4.14
N GLY A 383 5.45 -26.07 -4.27
CA GLY A 383 4.29 -25.85 -3.40
C GLY A 383 4.61 -25.41 -1.98
N ARG A 384 5.87 -25.03 -1.71
CA ARG A 384 6.35 -24.62 -0.38
C ARG A 384 5.86 -23.23 0.02
N PHE A 385 5.75 -22.35 -0.97
CA PHE A 385 5.24 -20.99 -0.83
C PHE A 385 3.83 -20.89 -1.41
N ARG A 386 2.95 -20.15 -0.73
CA ARG A 386 1.64 -19.80 -1.29
C ARG A 386 1.19 -18.43 -0.80
N SER A 387 1.06 -17.49 -1.73
CA SER A 387 0.56 -16.15 -1.44
C SER A 387 -0.89 -16.18 -0.98
N LEU A 388 -1.33 -15.12 -0.29
CA LEU A 388 -2.76 -14.89 -0.17
C LEU A 388 -3.35 -14.64 -1.58
N PRO A 389 -4.58 -15.10 -1.85
CA PRO A 389 -5.27 -14.78 -3.09
C PRO A 389 -5.49 -13.27 -3.20
N LEU A 390 -5.12 -12.72 -4.36
CA LEU A 390 -5.58 -11.42 -4.81
C LEU A 390 -6.83 -11.63 -5.67
N VAL A 391 -7.97 -11.15 -5.17
CA VAL A 391 -9.26 -11.24 -5.86
C VAL A 391 -9.57 -9.87 -6.47
N ILE A 392 -9.57 -9.82 -7.79
CA ILE A 392 -9.80 -8.62 -8.58
C ILE A 392 -11.19 -8.68 -9.19
N ARG A 393 -11.95 -7.59 -9.05
CA ARG A 393 -13.25 -7.40 -9.71
C ARG A 393 -13.23 -6.11 -10.51
N VAL A 394 -13.58 -6.20 -11.78
CA VAL A 394 -13.72 -5.03 -12.66
C VAL A 394 -15.19 -4.68 -12.74
N PHE A 395 -15.54 -3.48 -12.29
CA PHE A 395 -16.91 -2.95 -12.35
C PHE A 395 -17.01 -1.77 -13.30
N SER A 396 -18.09 -1.72 -14.09
CA SER A 396 -18.45 -0.49 -14.80
C SER A 396 -19.05 0.49 -13.80
N ALA A 397 -18.61 1.75 -13.81
CA ALA A 397 -19.22 2.77 -12.97
C ALA A 397 -20.67 3.04 -13.33
N SER A 398 -21.09 2.75 -14.56
CA SER A 398 -22.51 2.83 -14.94
C SER A 398 -23.38 1.88 -14.12
N ASP A 399 -22.89 0.68 -13.79
CA ASP A 399 -23.63 -0.33 -13.05
C ASP A 399 -23.78 0.08 -11.57
N LEU A 400 -22.70 0.64 -11.00
CA LEU A 400 -22.74 1.23 -9.66
C LEU A 400 -23.76 2.38 -9.62
N ILE A 401 -23.75 3.27 -10.61
CA ILE A 401 -24.69 4.39 -10.68
C ILE A 401 -26.13 3.91 -10.81
N ALA A 402 -26.39 2.85 -11.60
CA ALA A 402 -27.71 2.26 -11.71
C ALA A 402 -28.22 1.79 -10.34
N ARG A 403 -27.42 1.02 -9.61
CA ARG A 403 -27.77 0.55 -8.25
C ARG A 403 -28.04 1.68 -7.27
N VAL A 404 -27.21 2.73 -7.30
CA VAL A 404 -27.42 3.90 -6.45
C VAL A 404 -28.69 4.64 -6.86
N THR A 405 -28.96 4.74 -8.16
CA THR A 405 -30.18 5.38 -8.68
C THR A 405 -31.42 4.59 -8.29
N ASP A 406 -31.39 3.26 -8.36
CA ASP A 406 -32.47 2.37 -7.93
C ASP A 406 -32.74 2.54 -6.43
N MET A 407 -31.68 2.55 -5.61
CA MET A 407 -31.79 2.84 -4.18
C MET A 407 -32.43 4.22 -3.94
N LEU A 408 -31.98 5.24 -4.67
CA LEU A 408 -32.49 6.60 -4.58
C LEU A 408 -33.89 6.81 -5.18
N SER A 409 -34.44 5.83 -5.91
CA SER A 409 -35.76 5.91 -6.53
C SER A 409 -36.89 5.70 -5.53
N ASP A 410 -36.59 5.11 -4.37
CA ASP A 410 -37.53 5.08 -3.25
C ASP A 410 -37.71 6.51 -2.70
N ARG A 411 -38.96 6.98 -2.74
CA ARG A 411 -39.34 8.37 -2.40
C ARG A 411 -39.14 8.68 -0.91
N ASN A 412 -39.01 7.67 -0.06
CA ASN A 412 -38.90 7.82 1.39
C ASN A 412 -37.49 7.52 1.93
N VAL A 413 -36.47 7.47 1.07
CA VAL A 413 -35.08 7.26 1.52
C VAL A 413 -34.64 8.41 2.41
N THR A 414 -34.54 8.12 3.71
CA THR A 414 -34.00 9.02 4.73
C THR A 414 -32.69 8.49 5.32
N ASP A 415 -32.47 7.18 5.25
CA ASP A 415 -31.23 6.52 5.70
C ASP A 415 -30.27 6.27 4.53
N PHE A 416 -29.54 7.32 4.15
CA PHE A 416 -28.53 7.25 3.10
C PHE A 416 -27.31 6.39 3.50
N VAL A 417 -26.95 6.34 4.78
CA VAL A 417 -25.82 5.54 5.27
C VAL A 417 -26.17 4.06 5.20
N GLY A 418 -27.36 3.67 5.66
CA GLY A 418 -27.89 2.32 5.49
C GLY A 418 -28.07 1.94 4.02
N GLY A 419 -28.59 2.86 3.19
CA GLY A 419 -28.67 2.67 1.75
C GLY A 419 -27.31 2.38 1.10
N ALA A 420 -26.28 3.14 1.46
CA ALA A 420 -24.91 2.91 0.99
C ALA A 420 -24.35 1.55 1.43
N ARG A 421 -24.60 1.15 2.68
CA ARG A 421 -24.24 -0.18 3.21
C ARG A 421 -24.92 -1.32 2.45
N ASN A 422 -26.19 -1.16 2.10
CA ASN A 422 -26.94 -2.17 1.35
C ASN A 422 -26.38 -2.33 -0.07
N VAL A 423 -26.13 -1.22 -0.78
CA VAL A 423 -25.51 -1.26 -2.11
C VAL A 423 -24.12 -1.89 -2.05
N ALA A 424 -23.29 -1.49 -1.08
CA ALA A 424 -21.95 -2.06 -0.89
C ALA A 424 -22.01 -3.57 -0.59
N SER A 425 -22.95 -4.02 0.23
CA SER A 425 -23.13 -5.43 0.57
C SER A 425 -23.56 -6.25 -0.66
N GLY A 426 -24.48 -5.74 -1.47
CA GLY A 426 -24.86 -6.39 -2.73
C GLY A 426 -23.68 -6.53 -3.71
N ILE A 427 -22.82 -5.51 -3.80
CA ILE A 427 -21.57 -5.61 -4.58
C ILE A 427 -20.67 -6.72 -4.01
N MET A 428 -20.51 -6.79 -2.69
CA MET A 428 -19.67 -7.82 -2.05
C MET A 428 -20.17 -9.25 -2.30
N GLU A 429 -21.48 -9.46 -2.28
CA GLU A 429 -22.12 -10.75 -2.55
C GLU A 429 -21.87 -11.22 -3.98
N GLU A 430 -22.09 -10.35 -4.97
CA GLU A 430 -21.82 -10.64 -6.38
C GLU A 430 -20.35 -10.92 -6.66
N CYS A 431 -19.47 -10.24 -5.94
CA CYS A 431 -18.05 -10.45 -6.07
C CYS A 431 -17.61 -11.82 -5.57
N THR A 432 -18.46 -12.58 -4.88
CA THR A 432 -18.14 -13.88 -4.25
C THR A 432 -16.85 -13.82 -3.44
N PHE A 433 -16.59 -12.67 -2.82
CA PHE A 433 -15.35 -12.48 -2.07
C PHE A 433 -15.30 -13.46 -0.88
N PRO A 434 -14.20 -14.21 -0.71
CA PRO A 434 -14.05 -15.08 0.45
C PRO A 434 -14.13 -14.25 1.74
N ARG A 435 -14.81 -14.79 2.77
CA ARG A 435 -15.09 -14.07 4.03
C ARG A 435 -13.79 -13.53 4.65
N ARG A 436 -13.66 -12.19 4.62
CA ARG A 436 -12.76 -11.20 5.28
C ARG A 436 -11.32 -11.54 5.74
N LYS A 437 -10.88 -12.78 5.99
CA LYS A 437 -9.60 -13.04 6.69
C LYS A 437 -8.42 -13.53 5.84
N HIS A 438 -8.64 -13.99 4.61
CA HIS A 438 -7.60 -14.68 3.83
C HIS A 438 -7.44 -14.22 2.38
N ALA A 439 -7.77 -12.97 2.02
CA ALA A 439 -7.60 -12.47 0.64
C ALA A 439 -7.40 -10.95 0.58
N TYR A 440 -6.59 -10.49 -0.37
CA TYR A 440 -6.59 -9.09 -0.81
C TYR A 440 -7.73 -8.91 -1.82
N ARG A 441 -8.58 -7.92 -1.58
CA ARG A 441 -9.82 -7.72 -2.34
C ARG A 441 -9.76 -6.35 -3.00
N LEU A 442 -9.81 -6.35 -4.33
CA LEU A 442 -9.67 -5.15 -5.14
C LEU A 442 -10.86 -5.01 -6.08
N ILE A 443 -11.46 -3.83 -6.10
CA ILE A 443 -12.45 -3.40 -7.08
C ILE A 443 -11.81 -2.33 -7.97
N LEU A 444 -11.72 -2.61 -9.26
CA LEU A 444 -11.37 -1.62 -10.28
C LEU A 444 -12.68 -1.06 -10.88
N LEU A 445 -13.01 0.18 -10.52
CA LEU A 445 -14.20 0.88 -10.99
C LEU A 445 -13.87 1.73 -12.23
N ARG A 446 -14.52 1.45 -13.36
CA ARG A 446 -14.18 2.07 -14.65
C ARG A 446 -15.12 3.20 -15.05
N GLY A 447 -14.55 4.34 -15.41
CA GLY A 447 -15.24 5.43 -16.09
C GLY A 447 -16.19 6.23 -15.22
N LEU A 448 -15.92 6.35 -13.91
CA LEU A 448 -16.83 7.02 -12.97
C LEU A 448 -17.15 8.48 -13.36
N PRO A 449 -16.18 9.34 -13.72
CA PRO A 449 -16.49 10.73 -14.08
C PRO A 449 -17.44 10.83 -15.29
N ALA A 450 -17.21 10.00 -16.31
CA ALA A 450 -18.05 9.96 -17.51
C ALA A 450 -19.45 9.41 -17.18
N ALA A 451 -19.54 8.41 -16.31
CA ALA A 451 -20.81 7.81 -15.91
C ALA A 451 -21.64 8.79 -15.06
N LEU A 452 -21.02 9.50 -14.11
CA LEU A 452 -21.67 10.56 -13.33
C LEU A 452 -22.15 11.71 -14.22
N THR A 453 -21.32 12.15 -15.17
CA THR A 453 -21.69 13.19 -16.14
C THR A 453 -22.89 12.77 -16.99
N ALA A 454 -22.90 11.52 -17.45
CA ALA A 454 -24.01 10.99 -18.24
C ALA A 454 -25.30 10.89 -17.41
N ALA A 455 -25.21 10.49 -16.14
CA ALA A 455 -26.36 10.41 -15.24
C ALA A 455 -26.91 11.80 -14.91
N ALA A 456 -26.06 12.78 -14.64
CA ALA A 456 -26.45 14.16 -14.35
C ALA A 456 -27.23 14.84 -15.49
N LYS A 457 -27.06 14.38 -16.73
CA LYS A 457 -27.81 14.87 -17.90
C LYS A 457 -29.21 14.26 -18.04
N LYS A 458 -29.54 13.21 -17.27
CA LYS A 458 -30.85 12.55 -17.35
C LYS A 458 -31.90 13.34 -16.56
N PRO A 459 -33.12 13.51 -17.10
CA PRO A 459 -34.23 14.12 -16.36
C PRO A 459 -34.50 13.37 -15.05
N GLY A 460 -34.76 14.11 -13.98
CA GLY A 460 -35.04 13.52 -12.66
C GLY A 460 -33.82 12.96 -11.91
N CYS A 461 -32.60 13.20 -12.40
CA CYS A 461 -31.39 12.84 -11.66
C CYS A 461 -31.37 13.54 -10.30
N ARG A 462 -31.28 12.74 -9.23
CA ARG A 462 -31.21 13.24 -7.87
C ARG A 462 -29.84 13.88 -7.57
N PRO A 463 -29.79 15.06 -6.91
CA PRO A 463 -28.54 15.75 -6.61
C PRO A 463 -27.61 14.95 -5.68
N GLU A 464 -28.17 14.04 -4.87
CA GLU A 464 -27.46 13.20 -3.91
C GLU A 464 -26.59 12.12 -4.59
N LEU A 465 -26.83 11.80 -5.86
CA LEU A 465 -26.23 10.67 -6.58
C LEU A 465 -24.70 10.60 -6.41
N SER A 466 -24.02 11.73 -6.61
CA SER A 466 -22.54 11.76 -6.59
C SER A 466 -21.96 11.51 -5.19
N VAL A 467 -22.62 11.99 -4.13
CA VAL A 467 -22.19 11.75 -2.75
C VAL A 467 -22.55 10.34 -2.31
N MET A 468 -23.69 9.84 -2.76
CA MET A 468 -24.08 8.46 -2.50
C MET A 468 -23.10 7.45 -3.08
N VAL A 469 -22.56 7.71 -4.28
CA VAL A 469 -21.47 6.90 -4.82
C VAL A 469 -20.25 6.95 -3.89
N ASP A 470 -19.81 8.13 -3.45
CA ASP A 470 -18.66 8.26 -2.55
C ASP A 470 -18.91 7.56 -1.19
N LEU A 471 -20.14 7.57 -0.68
CA LEU A 471 -20.53 6.82 0.53
C LEU A 471 -20.43 5.30 0.32
N VAL A 472 -20.90 4.79 -0.81
CA VAL A 472 -20.76 3.35 -1.15
C VAL A 472 -19.28 2.96 -1.22
N LEU A 473 -18.45 3.75 -1.90
CA LEU A 473 -17.02 3.48 -2.00
C LEU A 473 -16.35 3.54 -0.62
N SER A 474 -16.71 4.52 0.20
CA SER A 474 -16.23 4.64 1.58
C SER A 474 -16.61 3.42 2.43
N ASN A 475 -17.83 2.91 2.28
CA ASN A 475 -18.27 1.70 3.00
C ASN A 475 -17.50 0.46 2.56
N LEU A 476 -17.28 0.29 1.25
CA LEU A 476 -16.44 -0.80 0.70
C LEU A 476 -15.03 -0.77 1.31
N MET A 477 -14.43 0.42 1.45
CA MET A 477 -13.08 0.57 2.00
C MET A 477 -13.01 0.34 3.51
N LEU A 478 -13.91 0.96 4.27
CA LEU A 478 -13.84 0.97 5.73
C LEU A 478 -14.45 -0.30 6.36
N GLU A 479 -15.68 -0.66 5.98
CA GLU A 479 -16.35 -1.80 6.60
C GLU A 479 -16.04 -3.12 5.89
N GLN A 480 -16.00 -3.12 4.55
CA GLN A 480 -15.83 -4.35 3.77
C GLN A 480 -14.36 -4.75 3.56
N ASN A 481 -13.42 -3.85 3.89
CA ASN A 481 -11.97 -4.05 3.74
C ASN A 481 -11.62 -4.40 2.28
N VAL A 482 -12.06 -3.55 1.35
CA VAL A 482 -11.80 -3.64 -0.09
C VAL A 482 -11.03 -2.40 -0.55
N VAL A 483 -10.03 -2.60 -1.41
CA VAL A 483 -9.36 -1.50 -2.10
C VAL A 483 -10.14 -1.15 -3.36
N VAL A 484 -10.49 0.13 -3.51
CA VAL A 484 -11.21 0.62 -4.68
C VAL A 484 -10.25 1.46 -5.52
N ILE A 485 -9.99 1.08 -6.76
CA ILE A 485 -9.25 1.91 -7.71
C ILE A 485 -10.24 2.47 -8.71
N GLN A 486 -10.35 3.79 -8.80
CA GLN A 486 -11.23 4.45 -9.75
C GLN A 486 -10.48 4.77 -11.04
N ALA A 487 -10.53 3.87 -12.02
CA ALA A 487 -10.05 4.20 -13.35
C ALA A 487 -10.96 5.27 -13.95
N VAL A 488 -10.42 6.47 -14.17
CA VAL A 488 -11.15 7.62 -14.75
C VAL A 488 -11.83 7.29 -16.08
N ARG A 489 -11.36 6.24 -16.77
CA ARG A 489 -11.67 5.93 -18.17
C ARG A 489 -12.34 4.57 -18.33
N LYS A 490 -12.98 4.37 -19.49
CA LYS A 490 -13.83 3.20 -19.79
C LYS A 490 -13.15 2.14 -20.67
N GLN A 491 -11.99 2.42 -21.29
CA GLN A 491 -11.47 1.56 -22.35
C GLN A 491 -10.88 0.26 -21.79
N GLU A 492 -11.07 -0.83 -22.53
CA GLU A 492 -10.60 -2.16 -22.14
C GLU A 492 -9.07 -2.25 -22.13
N ALA A 493 -8.39 -1.65 -23.13
CA ALA A 493 -6.93 -1.65 -23.20
C ALA A 493 -6.28 -0.99 -21.96
N GLU A 494 -6.85 0.10 -21.49
CA GLU A 494 -6.40 0.81 -20.28
C GLU A 494 -6.65 -0.04 -19.03
N THR A 495 -7.79 -0.74 -18.98
CA THR A 495 -8.10 -1.68 -17.90
C THR A 495 -7.05 -2.77 -17.81
N LYS A 496 -6.65 -3.34 -18.97
CA LYS A 496 -5.59 -4.36 -19.03
C LYS A 496 -4.25 -3.83 -18.55
N LEU A 497 -3.87 -2.60 -18.93
CA LEU A 497 -2.64 -1.97 -18.43
C LEU A 497 -2.66 -1.84 -16.89
N ILE A 498 -3.73 -1.28 -16.33
CA ILE A 498 -3.88 -1.10 -14.88
C ILE A 498 -3.74 -2.43 -14.15
N LEU A 499 -4.51 -3.44 -14.59
CA LEU A 499 -4.51 -4.76 -13.97
C LEU A 499 -3.15 -5.44 -14.09
N ARG A 500 -2.51 -5.35 -15.25
CA ARG A 500 -1.16 -5.89 -15.47
C ARG A 500 -0.16 -5.28 -14.49
N GLN A 501 -0.12 -3.95 -14.37
CA GLN A 501 0.85 -3.29 -13.47
C GLN A 501 0.54 -3.58 -12.00
N LEU A 502 -0.73 -3.57 -11.60
CA LEU A 502 -1.13 -3.94 -10.24
C LEU A 502 -0.69 -5.38 -9.91
N LEU A 503 -0.90 -6.32 -10.83
CA LEU A 503 -0.50 -7.72 -10.64
C LEU A 503 1.01 -7.85 -10.60
N LEU A 504 1.73 -7.23 -11.53
CA LEU A 504 3.19 -7.29 -11.56
C LEU A 504 3.77 -6.83 -10.22
N ALA A 505 3.34 -5.67 -9.72
CA ALA A 505 3.78 -5.15 -8.44
C ALA A 505 3.35 -6.03 -7.26
N SER A 506 2.11 -6.55 -7.29
CA SER A 506 1.60 -7.40 -6.21
C SER A 506 2.31 -8.75 -6.14
N LEU A 507 2.61 -9.35 -7.30
CA LEU A 507 3.30 -10.63 -7.43
C LEU A 507 4.74 -10.51 -6.98
N HIS A 508 5.46 -9.48 -7.42
CA HIS A 508 6.82 -9.26 -6.95
C HIS A 508 6.87 -8.89 -5.47
N TYR A 509 5.94 -8.07 -4.97
CA TYR A 509 5.90 -7.77 -3.54
C TYR A 509 5.63 -9.04 -2.73
N ALA A 510 4.63 -9.85 -3.10
CA ALA A 510 4.35 -11.12 -2.44
C ALA A 510 5.53 -12.09 -2.52
N TYR A 511 6.26 -12.09 -3.64
CA TYR A 511 7.44 -12.92 -3.85
C TYR A 511 8.57 -12.58 -2.88
N LEU A 512 8.63 -11.31 -2.46
CA LEU A 512 9.64 -10.77 -1.56
C LEU A 512 9.21 -10.78 -0.08
N THR A 513 7.91 -10.82 0.22
CA THR A 513 7.40 -10.48 1.56
C THR A 513 6.40 -11.45 2.18
N GLU A 514 5.76 -12.33 1.40
CA GLU A 514 4.78 -13.28 1.94
C GLU A 514 5.41 -14.61 2.36
N GLU A 515 4.76 -15.29 3.31
CA GLU A 515 5.22 -16.47 4.06
C GLU A 515 5.09 -17.79 3.29
N ASP A 516 5.92 -18.78 3.65
CA ASP A 516 5.67 -20.18 3.33
C ASP A 516 4.51 -20.72 4.20
N VAL A 517 3.58 -21.46 3.58
CA VAL A 517 2.47 -22.09 4.31
C VAL A 517 2.95 -23.46 4.81
N GLN A 518 3.42 -23.55 6.06
CA GLN A 518 3.51 -24.85 6.73
C GLN A 518 2.13 -25.24 7.29
N LYS A 519 1.73 -26.47 6.99
CA LYS A 519 0.62 -27.19 7.63
C LYS A 519 1.06 -27.76 8.97
#